data_AF-A0A6G6YQI5-F1
#
_entry.id   AF-A0A6G6YQI5-F1
#
_cell.length_a   1.000
_cell.length_b   1.000
_cell.length_c   1.000
_cell.angle_alpha   90.00
_cell.angle_beta   90.00
_cell.angle_gamma   90.00
#
_symmetry.space_group_name_H-M   'P 1'
#
loop_
_entity.id
_entity.type
_entity.pdbx_description
1 polymer ?
#
loop_
_entity_poly.entity_id
_entity_poly.type
_entity_poly.pdbx_seq_one_letter_code
_entity_poly.pdbx_strand_id
1 'polypeptide(L)' 'MAKMIKSLRKQADKAERAALSVLDRDLAEGLQAMARAYRAQADVIKSKKKKTKKAS' A
#
# COMPACT_ATOMS: atom_id res chain seq x y z
N MET A 1 -2.25 15.05 -1.19
CA MET A 1 -2.52 13.66 -0.72
C MET A 1 -2.92 12.66 -1.82
N ALA A 2 -3.71 13.02 -2.84
CA ALA A 2 -4.14 12.03 -3.85
C ALA A 2 -2.98 11.39 -4.65
N LYS A 3 -1.97 12.18 -5.02
CA LYS A 3 -0.74 11.69 -5.69
C LYS A 3 0.04 10.69 -4.83
N MET A 4 0.17 10.98 -3.52
CA MET A 4 0.82 10.09 -2.55
C MET A 4 0.04 8.77 -2.36
N ILE A 5 -1.29 8.82 -2.24
CA ILE A 5 -2.14 7.62 -2.16
C ILE A 5 -1.98 6.76 -3.42
N LYS A 6 -1.95 7.36 -4.61
CA LYS A 6 -1.70 6.63 -5.87
C LYS A 6 -0.31 5.99 -5.90
N SER A 7 0.71 6.70 -5.42
CA SER A 7 2.08 6.17 -5.34
C SER A 7 2.17 4.95 -4.42
N LEU A 8 1.56 5.02 -3.23
CA LEU A 8 1.52 3.90 -2.28
C LEU A 8 0.80 2.68 -2.87
N ARG A 9 -0.33 2.88 -3.55
CA ARG A 9 -1.03 1.79 -4.23
C ARG A 9 -0.18 1.14 -5.32
N LYS A 10 0.53 1.95 -6.13
CA LYS A 10 1.46 1.43 -7.14
C LYS A 10 2.62 0.65 -6.52
N GLN A 11 3.12 1.06 -5.36
CA GLN A 11 4.14 0.31 -4.62
C GLN A 11 3.59 -1.02 -4.08
N ALA A 12 2.35 -1.04 -3.59
CA ALA A 12 1.67 -2.26 -3.19
C ALA A 12 1.55 -3.26 -4.36
N ASP A 13 1.06 -2.79 -5.52
CA ASP A 13 0.90 -3.64 -6.70
C ASP A 13 2.24 -4.19 -7.21
N LYS A 14 3.32 -3.40 -7.12
CA LYS A 14 4.67 -3.86 -7.45
C LYS A 14 5.16 -4.94 -6.48
N ALA A 15 4.97 -4.74 -5.18
CA ALA A 15 5.37 -5.70 -4.16
C ALA A 15 4.61 -7.03 -4.30
N GLU A 16 3.31 -6.96 -4.60
CA GLU A 16 2.47 -8.15 -4.84
C GLU A 16 2.91 -8.91 -6.10
N ARG A 17 3.17 -8.20 -7.20
CA ARG A 17 3.72 -8.83 -8.42
C ARG A 17 5.08 -9.47 -8.17
N ALA A 18 5.94 -8.79 -7.41
CA ALA A 18 7.24 -9.33 -7.05
C ALA A 18 7.07 -10.63 -6.22
N ALA A 19 6.19 -10.63 -5.22
CA ALA A 19 5.90 -11.80 -4.40
C ALA A 19 5.42 -13.01 -5.22
N LEU A 20 4.63 -12.79 -6.28
CA LEU A 20 4.17 -13.85 -7.19
C LEU A 20 5.27 -14.38 -8.11
N SER A 21 6.36 -13.64 -8.30
CA SER A 21 7.46 -13.99 -9.21
C SER A 21 8.64 -14.69 -8.52
N VAL A 22 8.71 -14.67 -7.19
CA VAL A 22 9.80 -15.31 -6.43
C VAL A 22 9.41 -16.71 -5.97
N LEU A 23 10.36 -17.64 -6.07
CA LEU A 23 10.21 -19.04 -5.60
C LEU A 23 10.53 -19.17 -4.11
N ASP A 24 11.36 -18.27 -3.58
CA ASP A 24 11.68 -18.20 -2.17
C ASP A 24 10.44 -17.76 -1.39
N ARG A 25 9.96 -18.64 -0.51
CA ARG A 25 8.74 -18.44 0.26
C ARG A 25 8.87 -17.32 1.29
N ASP A 26 10.00 -17.23 1.99
CA ASP A 26 10.21 -16.22 3.03
C ASP A 26 10.29 -14.83 2.41
N LEU A 27 10.97 -14.73 1.25
CA LEU A 27 10.99 -13.52 0.46
C LEU A 27 9.60 -13.16 -0.09
N ALA A 28 8.84 -14.14 -0.58
CA ALA A 28 7.48 -13.92 -1.07
C ALA A 28 6.56 -13.39 0.05
N GLU A 29 6.62 -13.98 1.25
CA GLU A 29 5.86 -13.55 2.42
C GLU A 29 6.26 -12.14 2.86
N GLY A 30 7.55 -11.81 2.87
CA GLY A 30 8.04 -10.46 3.14
C GLY A 30 7.51 -9.41 2.15
N LEU A 31 7.51 -9.74 0.85
CA LEU A 31 6.96 -8.88 -0.19
C LEU A 31 5.43 -8.71 -0.08
N GLN A 32 4.70 -9.76 0.31
CA GLN A 32 3.27 -9.65 0.62
C GLN A 32 3.02 -8.76 1.84
N ALA A 33 3.84 -8.85 2.89
CA ALA A 33 3.74 -7.98 4.05
C ALA A 33 3.95 -6.51 3.66
N MET A 34 4.91 -6.22 2.78
CA MET A 34 5.14 -4.88 2.23
C MET A 34 3.94 -4.38 1.42
N ALA A 35 3.35 -5.23 0.57
CA ALA A 35 2.14 -4.86 -0.18
C ALA A 35 0.97 -4.47 0.74
N ARG A 36 0.76 -5.23 1.82
CA ARG A 36 -0.26 -4.91 2.84
C ARG A 36 0.05 -3.60 3.57
N ALA A 37 1.31 -3.36 3.94
CA ALA A 37 1.73 -2.14 4.61
C ALA A 37 1.48 -0.89 3.74
N TYR A 38 1.81 -0.93 2.45
CA TYR A 38 1.54 0.19 1.54
C TYR A 38 0.04 0.47 1.36
N ARG A 39 -0.80 -0.58 1.28
CA ARG A 39 -2.28 -0.44 1.24
C ARG A 39 -2.80 0.22 2.51
N ALA A 40 -2.36 -0.24 3.68
CA ALA A 40 -2.74 0.32 4.96
C ALA A 40 -2.36 1.81 5.08
N GLN A 41 -1.14 2.19 4.67
CA GLN A 41 -0.71 3.59 4.65
C GLN A 41 -1.59 4.46 3.74
N ALA A 42 -1.92 3.96 2.55
CA ALA A 42 -2.80 4.67 1.62
C ALA A 42 -4.19 4.94 2.22
N ASP A 43 -4.73 3.97 2.97
CA ASP A 43 -6.04 4.07 3.61
C ASP A 43 -6.04 4.97 4.83
N VAL A 44 -4.97 4.98 5.63
CA VAL A 44 -4.78 5.95 6.72
C VAL A 44 -4.76 7.38 6.17
N ILE A 45 -4.03 7.63 5.09
CA ILE A 45 -3.97 8.98 4.48
C ILE A 45 -5.34 9.36 3.89
N LYS A 46 -6.03 8.42 3.23
CA LYS A 46 -7.37 8.65 2.67
C LYS A 46 -8.40 8.96 3.75
N SER A 47 -8.37 8.23 4.87
CA SER A 47 -9.29 8.42 5.99
C SER A 47 -9.01 9.74 6.73
N LYS A 48 -7.74 10.10 6.95
CA LYS A 48 -7.35 11.42 7.47
C LYS A 48 -7.88 12.55 6.59
N LYS A 49 -7.75 12.45 5.26
CA LYS A 49 -8.33 13.43 4.31
C LYS A 49 -9.86 13.52 4.41
N LYS A 50 -10.57 12.40 4.60
CA LYS A 50 -12.03 12.41 4.77
C LYS A 50 -12.44 13.13 6.07
N LYS A 51 -11.69 12.91 7.16
CA LYS A 51 -11.95 13.56 8.45
C LYS A 51 -11.75 15.07 8.38
N THR A 52 -10.68 15.55 7.74
CA THR A 52 -10.47 17.00 7.57
C THR A 52 -11.56 17.65 6.73
N LYS A 53 -12.00 17.02 5.63
CA LYS A 53 -13.08 17.54 4.77
C LYS A 53 -14.46 17.58 5.45
N LYS A 54 -14.71 16.74 6.47
CA LYS A 54 -15.98 16.75 7.23
C LYS A 54 -16.01 17.80 8.35
N ALA A 55 -14.84 18.33 8.73
CA ALA A 55 -14.70 19.34 9.78
C ALA A 55 -14.55 20.76 9.22
N SER A 56 -14.71 20.93 7.90
CA SER A 56 -14.69 22.22 7.19
C SER A 56 -16.09 22.62 6.77
#